data_AF-A0A2R6Y077-F1
#
_entry.id   AF-A0A2R6Y077-F1
#
_cell.length_a   1.000
_cell.length_b   1.000
_cell.length_c   1.000
_cell.angle_alpha   90.00
_cell.angle_beta   90.00
_cell.angle_gamma   90.00
#
_symmetry.space_group_name_H-M   'P 1'
#
loop_
_entity.id
_entity.type
_entity.pdbx_description
1 polymer ?
#
loop_
_entity_poly.entity_id
_entity_poly.type
_entity_poly.pdbx_seq_one_letter_code
_entity_poly.pdbx_strand_id
1 'polypeptide(L)'
;MSGTSPGFFRPNDQVTREQAAIMIARAMNLKLPATPDAARATLAKVFVDTNQMNVYALPAIAAVYKAGLMEGSPLDPNAKKTMYAFNPRASITRAEMAVILQKMMIQMKKLPKQ
;
A
#
# COMPACT_ATOMS: atom_id res chain seq x y z
N MET A 1 4.89 -14.47 8.55
CA MET A 1 3.76 -13.56 8.87
C MET A 1 3.81 -13.33 10.36
N SER A 2 4.17 -12.13 10.81
CA SER A 2 3.99 -11.76 12.21
C SER A 2 2.64 -11.07 12.28
N GLY A 3 1.71 -11.67 13.02
CA GLY A 3 0.41 -11.06 13.29
C GLY A 3 0.56 -9.79 14.13
N THR A 4 -0.56 -9.17 14.49
CA THR A 4 -0.60 -7.89 15.21
C THR A 4 0.14 -7.90 16.56
N SER A 5 0.47 -9.09 17.06
CA SER A 5 1.37 -9.39 18.19
C SER A 5 2.16 -10.69 17.88
N PRO A 6 3.34 -10.96 18.49
CA PRO A 6 4.04 -12.22 18.29
C PRO A 6 3.11 -13.42 18.56
N GLY A 7 2.89 -14.27 17.56
CA GLY A 7 2.14 -15.52 17.69
C GLY A 7 0.64 -15.50 17.38
N PHE A 8 -0.01 -14.34 17.20
CA PHE A 8 -1.46 -14.28 16.91
C PHE A 8 -1.78 -13.75 15.51
N PHE A 9 -2.09 -14.66 14.59
CA PHE A 9 -2.71 -14.31 13.32
C PHE A 9 -4.23 -14.24 13.52
N ARG A 10 -4.83 -13.08 13.22
CA ARG A 10 -6.28 -12.84 13.37
C ARG A 10 -6.94 -12.89 11.98
N PRO A 11 -7.20 -14.08 11.41
CA PRO A 11 -7.63 -14.23 10.02
C PRO A 11 -9.01 -13.61 9.73
N ASN A 12 -9.82 -13.42 10.77
CA ASN A 12 -11.17 -12.88 10.66
C ASN A 12 -11.23 -11.35 10.80
N ASP A 13 -10.11 -10.72 11.20
CA ASP A 13 -10.05 -9.26 11.29
C ASP A 13 -9.97 -8.67 9.87
N GLN A 14 -10.59 -7.50 9.69
CA GLN A 14 -10.44 -6.77 8.44
C GLN A 14 -8.99 -6.31 8.28
N VAL A 15 -8.45 -6.51 7.08
CA VAL A 15 -7.09 -6.07 6.73
C VAL A 15 -7.14 -4.60 6.33
N THR A 16 -6.32 -3.77 6.98
CA THR A 16 -6.19 -2.35 6.59
C THR A 16 -5.34 -2.21 5.33
N ARG A 17 -5.47 -1.09 4.62
CA ARG A 17 -4.66 -0.79 3.42
C ARG A 17 -3.16 -0.79 3.71
N GLU A 18 -2.73 -0.28 4.87
CA GLU A 18 -1.31 -0.32 5.24
C GLU A 18 -0.81 -1.74 5.54
N GLN A 19 -1.64 -2.60 6.13
CA GLN A 19 -1.32 -4.01 6.33
C GLN A 19 -1.27 -4.77 4.99
N ALA A 20 -2.21 -4.50 4.09
CA ALA A 20 -2.20 -5.06 2.74
C ALA A 20 -0.93 -4.66 1.99
N ALA A 21 -0.48 -3.40 2.07
CA ALA A 21 0.76 -2.94 1.46
C ALA A 21 1.97 -3.77 1.93
N ILE A 22 2.05 -4.08 3.23
CA ILE A 22 3.10 -4.94 3.78
C ILE A 22 3.02 -6.36 3.20
N MET A 23 1.83 -6.94 3.12
CA MET A 23 1.64 -8.28 2.55
C MET A 23 2.05 -8.33 1.08
N ILE A 24 1.61 -7.36 0.28
CA ILE A 24 1.90 -7.26 -1.15
C ILE A 24 3.39 -7.03 -1.39
N ALA A 25 4.02 -6.10 -0.67
CA ALA A 25 5.45 -5.83 -0.82
C ALA A 25 6.30 -7.09 -0.54
N ARG A 26 5.90 -7.89 0.45
CA ARG A 26 6.55 -9.19 0.73
C ARG A 26 6.28 -10.22 -0.35
N ALA A 27 5.02 -10.37 -0.78
CA ALA A 27 4.62 -11.34 -1.80
C ALA A 27 5.33 -11.09 -3.14
N MET A 28 5.51 -9.83 -3.50
CA MET A 28 6.20 -9.40 -4.72
C MET A 28 7.73 -9.23 -4.53
N ASN A 29 8.25 -9.50 -3.33
CA ASN A 29 9.66 -9.29 -2.97
C ASN A 29 10.19 -7.90 -3.38
N LEU A 30 9.40 -6.84 -3.11
CA LEU A 30 9.73 -5.48 -3.53
C LEU A 30 10.91 -4.92 -2.73
N LYS A 31 11.75 -4.13 -3.41
CA LYS A 31 12.81 -3.37 -2.76
C LYS A 31 12.21 -2.27 -1.89
N LEU A 32 12.39 -2.40 -0.57
CA LEU A 32 11.96 -1.39 0.39
C LEU A 32 12.98 -0.25 0.50
N PRO A 33 12.55 0.98 0.80
CA PRO A 33 13.44 2.05 1.25
C PRO A 33 14.25 1.62 2.48
N ALA A 34 15.49 2.13 2.58
CA ALA A 34 16.42 1.75 3.65
C ALA A 34 15.94 2.15 5.05
N THR A 35 15.19 3.25 5.17
CA THR A 35 14.66 3.74 6.44
C THR A 35 13.21 4.19 6.32
N PRO A 36 12.42 4.12 7.41
CA PRO A 36 11.07 4.68 7.44
C PRO A 36 11.01 6.17 7.12
N ASP A 37 12.03 6.94 7.49
CA ASP A 37 12.08 8.39 7.21
C ASP A 37 12.30 8.69 5.73
N ALA A 38 13.13 7.91 5.04
CA ALA A 38 13.27 8.01 3.59
C ALA A 38 11.95 7.68 2.87
N ALA A 39 11.23 6.67 3.37
CA ALA A 39 9.91 6.33 2.87
C ALA A 39 8.90 7.47 3.12
N ARG A 40 8.87 8.02 4.34
CA ARG A 40 8.01 9.14 4.73
C ARG A 40 8.23 10.37 3.86
N ALA A 41 9.48 10.76 3.64
CA ALA A 41 9.83 11.92 2.82
C ALA A 41 9.37 11.76 1.36
N THR A 42 9.32 10.52 0.85
CA THR A 42 8.79 10.23 -0.48
C THR A 42 7.27 10.29 -0.49
N LEU A 43 6.62 9.65 0.48
CA LEU A 43 5.17 9.56 0.58
C LEU A 43 4.51 10.91 0.86
N ALA A 44 5.11 11.76 1.68
CA ALA A 44 4.58 13.08 2.02
C ALA A 44 4.50 14.05 0.82
N LYS A 45 5.20 13.76 -0.29
CA LYS A 45 5.09 14.53 -1.53
C LYS A 45 3.84 14.20 -2.34
N VAL A 46 3.24 13.04 -2.06
CA VAL A 46 2.13 12.46 -2.83
C VAL A 46 0.86 12.38 -1.99
N PHE A 47 0.99 11.96 -0.73
CA PHE A 47 -0.11 11.65 0.17
C PHE A 47 -0.19 12.63 1.34
N VAL A 48 -1.37 13.21 1.54
CA VAL A 48 -1.62 14.17 2.64
C VAL A 48 -1.66 13.49 4.01
N ASP A 49 -2.01 12.21 4.04
CA ASP A 49 -2.29 11.42 5.23
C ASP A 49 -1.10 10.55 5.65
N THR A 50 0.11 10.90 5.20
CA THR A 50 1.36 10.20 5.55
C THR A 50 1.56 10.12 7.07
N ASN A 51 1.05 11.10 7.84
CA ASN A 51 1.13 11.10 9.30
C ASN A 51 0.22 10.06 9.97
N GLN A 52 -0.77 9.51 9.26
CA GLN A 52 -1.65 8.46 9.78
C GLN A 52 -1.07 7.05 9.57
N MET A 53 -0.05 6.93 8.72
CA MET A 53 0.62 5.67 8.40
C MET A 53 1.50 5.20 9.56
N ASN A 54 1.43 3.91 9.88
CA ASN A 54 2.32 3.35 10.88
C ASN A 54 3.77 3.31 10.39
N VAL A 55 4.73 3.54 11.29
CA VAL A 55 6.17 3.60 10.97
C VAL A 55 6.65 2.32 10.29
N TYR A 56 6.16 1.17 10.74
CA TYR A 56 6.53 -0.14 10.17
C TYR A 56 5.94 -0.36 8.76
N ALA A 57 4.89 0.36 8.39
CA ALA A 57 4.22 0.22 7.10
C ALA A 57 4.79 1.16 6.04
N LEU A 58 5.38 2.30 6.44
CA LEU A 58 5.91 3.32 5.52
C LEU A 58 6.79 2.75 4.40
N PRO A 59 7.80 1.88 4.66
CA PRO A 59 8.63 1.35 3.59
C PRO A 59 7.83 0.51 2.58
N ALA A 60 6.86 -0.27 3.08
CA ALA A 60 6.01 -1.10 2.24
C ALA A 60 5.05 -0.26 1.40
N ILE A 61 4.39 0.75 1.99
CA ILE A 61 3.50 1.67 1.29
C ILE A 61 4.26 2.38 0.16
N ALA A 62 5.47 2.88 0.44
CA ALA A 62 6.32 3.49 -0.58
C ALA A 62 6.68 2.52 -1.72
N ALA A 63 6.98 1.27 -1.39
CA ALA A 63 7.32 0.25 -2.38
C ALA A 63 6.14 -0.13 -3.28
N VAL A 64 4.95 -0.39 -2.70
CA VAL A 64 3.75 -0.77 -3.50
C VAL A 64 3.24 0.38 -4.35
N TYR A 65 3.36 1.62 -3.87
CA TYR A 65 3.04 2.82 -4.63
C TYR A 65 4.00 2.98 -5.82
N LYS A 66 5.31 2.87 -5.58
CA LYS A 66 6.31 2.93 -6.65
C LYS A 66 6.14 1.81 -7.68
N ALA A 67 5.69 0.64 -7.25
CA ALA A 67 5.38 -0.48 -8.13
C ALA A 67 4.05 -0.34 -8.88
N GLY A 68 3.26 0.71 -8.63
CA GLY A 68 1.95 0.92 -9.26
C GLY A 68 0.88 -0.10 -8.84
N LEU A 69 1.13 -0.84 -7.74
CA LEU A 69 0.24 -1.89 -7.25
C LEU A 69 -0.88 -1.30 -6.40
N MET A 70 -0.59 -0.28 -5.59
CA MET A 70 -1.58 0.43 -4.79
C MET A 70 -1.46 1.93 -5.01
N GLU A 71 -2.59 2.60 -5.10
CA GLU A 71 -2.70 4.03 -5.37
C GLU A 71 -3.56 4.70 -4.28
N GLY A 72 -3.48 6.03 -4.18
CA GLY A 72 -4.36 6.81 -3.32
C GLY A 72 -5.55 7.37 -4.08
N SER A 73 -6.54 7.85 -3.34
CA SER A 73 -7.72 8.52 -3.90
C SER A 73 -7.46 10.03 -4.01
N PRO A 74 -7.81 10.69 -5.12
CA PRO A 74 -7.70 12.14 -5.22
C PRO A 74 -8.66 12.80 -4.22
N LEU A 75 -8.19 13.81 -3.50
CA LEU A 75 -9.01 14.54 -2.51
C LEU A 75 -9.94 15.58 -3.14
N ASP A 76 -9.49 16.18 -4.23
CA ASP A 76 -10.26 17.18 -4.97
C ASP A 76 -9.95 17.04 -6.47
N PRO A 77 -10.93 16.61 -7.29
CA PRO A 77 -10.80 16.53 -8.74
C PRO A 77 -10.55 17.88 -9.42
N ASN A 78 -10.90 19.00 -8.78
CA ASN A 78 -10.87 20.35 -9.35
C ASN A 78 -9.68 21.20 -8.86
N ALA A 79 -8.87 20.68 -7.94
CA ALA A 79 -7.71 21.41 -7.43
C ALA A 79 -6.60 21.53 -8.49
N LYS A 80 -6.00 22.72 -8.62
CA LYS A 80 -4.82 22.97 -9.49
C LYS A 80 -3.63 22.03 -9.20
N LYS A 81 -3.58 21.48 -7.99
CA LYS A 81 -2.64 20.44 -7.58
C LYS A 81 -3.41 19.34 -6.87
N THR A 82 -3.71 18.26 -7.58
CA THR A 82 -4.37 17.08 -7.02
C THR A 82 -3.44 16.41 -6.01
N MET A 83 -3.80 16.50 -4.72
CA MET A 83 -3.20 15.68 -3.69
C MET A 83 -4.02 14.40 -3.49
N TYR A 84 -3.34 13.33 -3.13
CA TYR A 84 -3.97 12.03 -2.92
C TYR A 84 -4.02 11.71 -1.42
N ALA A 85 -4.98 10.89 -1.02
CA ALA A 85 -5.02 10.25 0.29
C ALA A 85 -4.85 8.74 0.11
N PHE A 86 -3.94 8.13 0.85
CA PHE A 86 -3.72 6.69 0.78
C PHE A 86 -4.78 5.90 1.59
N ASN A 87 -5.34 6.53 2.62
CA ASN A 87 -6.27 5.98 3.60
C ASN A 87 -5.72 4.75 4.34
N PRO A 88 -4.56 4.85 5.03
CA PRO A 88 -3.82 3.68 5.54
C PRO A 88 -4.61 2.80 6.49
N ARG A 89 -5.53 3.40 7.27
CA ARG A 89 -6.36 2.73 8.27
C ARG A 89 -7.69 2.21 7.74
N ALA A 90 -8.05 2.56 6.50
CA ALA A 90 -9.26 2.03 5.89
C ALA A 90 -9.09 0.53 5.61
N SER A 91 -10.17 -0.23 5.77
CA SER A 91 -10.22 -1.63 5.39
C SER A 91 -10.14 -1.76 3.87
N ILE A 92 -9.37 -2.73 3.39
CA ILE A 92 -9.28 -2.99 1.96
C ILE A 92 -10.51 -3.77 1.47
N THR A 93 -11.11 -3.31 0.37
CA THR A 93 -12.29 -3.98 -0.19
C THR A 93 -11.89 -5.19 -1.05
N ARG A 94 -12.82 -6.13 -1.24
CA ARG A 94 -12.62 -7.28 -2.14
C ARG A 94 -12.35 -6.85 -3.59
N ALA A 95 -13.01 -5.79 -4.05
CA ALA A 95 -12.82 -5.25 -5.39
C ALA A 95 -11.41 -4.67 -5.57
N GLU A 96 -10.94 -3.88 -4.60
CA GLU A 96 -9.57 -3.34 -4.63
C GLU A 96 -8.53 -4.47 -4.59
N MET A 97 -8.72 -5.48 -3.74
CA MET A 97 -7.84 -6.65 -3.71
C MET A 97 -7.80 -7.39 -5.04
N ALA A 98 -8.94 -7.55 -5.72
CA ALA A 98 -8.99 -8.21 -7.03
C ALA A 98 -8.17 -7.43 -8.07
N VAL A 99 -8.28 -6.10 -8.09
CA VAL A 99 -7.48 -5.23 -8.98
C VAL A 99 -6.00 -5.35 -8.67
N ILE A 100 -5.62 -5.34 -7.39
CA ILE A 100 -4.21 -5.49 -6.98
C ILE A 100 -3.67 -6.85 -7.41
N LEU A 101 -4.42 -7.94 -7.18
CA LEU A 101 -4.02 -9.29 -7.59
C LEU A 101 -3.84 -9.39 -9.10
N GLN A 102 -4.76 -8.80 -9.88
CA GLN A 102 -4.63 -8.73 -11.33
C GLN A 102 -3.33 -8.02 -11.73
N LYS A 103 -3.06 -6.84 -11.15
CA LYS A 103 -1.81 -6.09 -11.40
C LYS A 103 -0.57 -6.91 -11.04
N MET A 104 -0.58 -7.61 -9.91
CA MET A 104 0.51 -8.50 -9.50
C MET A 104 0.74 -9.61 -10.53
N MET A 105 -0.32 -10.31 -10.95
CA MET A 105 -0.24 -11.40 -11.92
C MET A 105 0.28 -10.92 -13.29
N ILE A 106 -0.11 -9.72 -13.72
CA ILE A 106 0.42 -9.09 -14.94
C ILE A 106 1.93 -8.81 -14.79
N GLN A 107 2.37 -8.24 -13.66
CA GLN A 107 3.79 -7.97 -13.40
C GLN A 107 4.63 -9.24 -13.35
N MET A 108 4.07 -10.33 -12.81
CA MET A 108 4.68 -11.66 -12.78
C MET A 108 4.61 -12.41 -14.13
N LYS A 109 4.07 -11.78 -15.19
CA LYS A 109 3.85 -12.40 -16.51
C LYS A 109 2.98 -13.67 -16.46
N LYS A 110 2.08 -13.76 -15.48
CA LYS A 110 1.09 -14.84 -15.34
C LYS A 110 -0.22 -14.53 -16.07
N LEU A 111 -0.42 -13.26 -16.46
CA LEU A 111 -1.51 -12.79 -17.31
C LEU A 111 -0.96 -11.87 -18.41
N PRO A 112 -1.59 -11.82 -19.58
CA PRO A 112 -1.26 -10.83 -20.61
C PRO A 112 -1.60 -9.42 -20.11
N LYS A 113 -0.84 -8.43 -20.58
CA LYS A 113 -1.23 -7.02 -20.43
C LYS A 113 -2.46 -6.78 -21.32
N GLN A 114 -3.48 -6.13 -20.75
CA GLN A 114 -4.63 -5.63 -21.50
C GLN A 114 -4.26 -4.37 -22.26
#